data_AF-A0A0A8UT95-F1
#
_entry.id   AF-A0A0A8UT95-F1
#
_cell.length_a   1.000
_cell.length_b   1.000
_cell.length_c   1.000
_cell.angle_alpha   90.00
_cell.angle_beta   90.00
_cell.angle_gamma   90.00
#
_symmetry.space_group_name_H-M   'P 1'
#
loop_
_entity.id
_entity.type
_entity.pdbx_description
1 polymer ?
#
loop_
_entity_poly.entity_id
_entity_poly.type
_entity_poly.pdbx_seq_one_letter_code
_entity_poly.pdbx_strand_id
1 'polypeptide(L)'
;MPGVSRYLSFCFLGIISASLNAQDLCELALEKLYEKGSGLIAVIKINTDNSGLYSSTVEISNDCEKYIPFLSVKDPDVVKTKNGLCAVLPASELKPNLCGLRVTFCNSEKECQSLNIDLKAESGHYVAAEPAYYEMTFP
;
A
#
# COMPACT_ATOMS: atom_id res chain seq x y z
N MET A 1 -3.16 -45.21 58.23
CA MET A 1 -2.86 -43.80 58.56
C MET A 1 -1.39 -43.55 58.24
N PRO A 2 -1.02 -42.31 57.86
CA PRO A 2 -1.08 -41.64 56.55
C PRO A 2 0.23 -41.90 55.73
N GLY A 3 0.45 -41.45 54.50
CA GLY A 3 -0.29 -40.57 53.63
C GLY A 3 0.48 -40.24 52.34
N VAL A 4 -0.27 -39.53 51.49
CA VAL A 4 0.18 -38.63 50.41
C VAL A 4 0.75 -39.28 49.15
N SER A 5 -0.21 -39.75 48.33
CA SER A 5 -0.05 -39.90 46.88
C SER A 5 0.24 -38.53 46.24
N ARG A 6 1.40 -38.41 45.59
CA ARG A 6 1.80 -37.25 44.79
C ARG A 6 1.07 -37.30 43.44
N TYR A 7 -0.09 -36.67 43.35
CA TYR A 7 -0.68 -36.33 42.05
C TYR A 7 0.15 -35.19 41.43
N LEU A 8 1.03 -35.54 40.49
CA LEU A 8 1.62 -34.55 39.58
C LEU A 8 0.49 -34.02 38.68
N SER A 9 -0.03 -32.85 39.04
CA SER A 9 -0.91 -32.07 38.18
C SER A 9 -0.10 -31.55 37.00
N PHE A 10 -0.17 -32.26 35.87
CA PHE A 10 0.32 -31.72 34.60
C PHE A 10 -0.65 -30.64 34.14
N CYS A 11 -0.34 -29.39 34.47
CA CYS A 11 -0.92 -28.22 33.83
C CYS A 11 -0.53 -28.25 32.34
N PHE A 12 -1.39 -28.80 31.50
CA PHE A 12 -1.40 -28.48 30.08
C PHE A 12 -1.82 -27.01 29.94
N LEU A 13 -0.85 -26.09 30.06
CA LEU A 13 -0.95 -24.77 29.44
C LEU A 13 -0.95 -25.02 27.93
N GLY A 14 -2.14 -25.16 27.36
CA GLY A 14 -2.33 -25.06 25.93
C GLY A 14 -1.82 -23.70 25.50
N ILE A 15 -0.64 -23.69 24.88
CA ILE A 15 -0.07 -22.52 24.22
C ILE A 15 -1.06 -22.19 23.11
N ILE A 16 -1.91 -21.19 23.36
CA ILE A 16 -2.71 -20.55 22.32
C ILE A 16 -1.66 -19.94 21.38
N SER A 17 -1.37 -20.66 20.30
CA SER A 17 -0.63 -20.13 19.17
C SER A 17 -1.56 -19.11 18.53
N ALA A 18 -1.57 -17.89 19.07
CA ALA A 18 -2.04 -16.74 18.34
C ALA A 18 -1.10 -16.60 17.16
N SER A 19 -1.45 -17.25 16.05
CA SER A 19 -0.99 -16.83 14.74
C SER A 19 -1.48 -15.40 14.59
N LEU A 20 -0.67 -14.43 15.02
CA LEU A 20 -0.71 -13.09 14.46
C LEU A 20 -0.47 -13.29 12.96
N ASN A 21 -1.54 -13.46 12.19
CA ASN A 21 -1.49 -13.15 10.77
C ASN A 21 -1.04 -11.70 10.74
N ALA A 22 0.20 -11.46 10.32
CA ALA A 22 0.64 -10.13 9.96
C ALA A 22 -0.40 -9.62 8.95
N GLN A 23 -1.20 -8.64 9.37
CA GLN A 23 -2.26 -8.07 8.54
C GLN A 23 -1.59 -7.53 7.28
N ASP A 24 -2.12 -7.89 6.11
CA ASP A 24 -1.57 -7.45 4.84
C ASP A 24 -1.58 -5.92 4.83
N LEU A 25 -0.41 -5.30 4.65
CA LEU A 25 -0.28 -3.84 4.75
C LEU A 25 -1.11 -3.12 3.69
N CYS A 26 -1.42 -3.76 2.56
CA CYS A 26 -2.35 -3.20 1.57
C CYS A 26 -3.80 -3.31 2.00
N GLU A 27 -4.19 -4.38 2.70
CA GLU A 27 -5.53 -4.48 3.29
C GLU A 27 -5.72 -3.40 4.37
N LEU A 28 -4.71 -3.21 5.23
CA LEU A 28 -4.73 -2.13 6.23
C LEU A 28 -4.78 -0.74 5.57
N ALA A 29 -4.00 -0.51 4.53
CA ALA A 29 -4.03 0.75 3.80
C ALA A 29 -5.41 0.98 3.14
N LEU A 30 -6.02 -0.06 2.58
CA LEU A 30 -7.35 -0.01 2.00
C LEU A 30 -8.42 0.31 3.05
N GLU A 31 -8.35 -0.28 4.24
CA GLU A 31 -9.22 0.08 5.37
C GLU A 31 -9.05 1.56 5.73
N LYS A 32 -7.80 2.04 5.80
CA LYS A 32 -7.48 3.44 6.11
C LYS A 32 -7.92 4.42 5.02
N LEU A 33 -7.95 4.02 3.75
CA LEU A 33 -8.41 4.85 2.65
C LEU A 33 -9.83 5.39 2.87
N TYR A 34 -10.70 4.57 3.45
CA TYR A 34 -12.10 4.93 3.71
C TYR A 34 -12.34 5.45 5.13
N GLU A 35 -11.30 5.48 5.97
CA GLU A 35 -11.38 6.05 7.32
C GLU A 35 -11.28 7.58 7.26
N LYS A 36 -12.25 8.25 7.89
CA LYS A 36 -12.28 9.70 7.93
C LYS A 36 -11.03 10.26 8.63
N GLY A 37 -10.27 11.07 7.91
CA GLY A 37 -9.10 11.77 8.45
C GLY A 37 -7.78 10.98 8.41
N SER A 38 -7.73 9.84 7.71
CA SER A 38 -6.49 9.08 7.52
C SER A 38 -5.41 9.83 6.75
N GLY A 39 -5.79 10.83 5.94
CA GLY A 39 -4.90 11.57 5.05
C GLY A 39 -4.44 10.76 3.83
N LEU A 40 -4.84 9.50 3.72
CA LEU A 40 -4.59 8.62 2.60
C LEU A 40 -5.66 8.84 1.54
N ILE A 41 -5.26 9.08 0.29
CA ILE A 41 -6.21 9.38 -0.79
C ILE A 41 -6.19 8.38 -1.94
N ALA A 42 -5.13 7.56 -2.04
CA ALA A 42 -5.11 6.43 -2.96
C ALA A 42 -4.30 5.24 -2.42
N VAL A 43 -4.71 4.03 -2.82
CA VAL A 43 -3.99 2.77 -2.62
C VAL A 43 -3.87 2.04 -3.94
N ILE A 44 -2.67 1.57 -4.26
CA ILE A 44 -2.40 0.79 -5.46
C ILE A 44 -1.81 -0.53 -5.03
N LYS A 45 -2.54 -1.61 -5.31
CA LYS A 45 -2.07 -2.97 -5.09
C LYS A 45 -1.42 -3.48 -6.37
N ILE A 46 -0.20 -3.97 -6.25
CA ILE A 46 0.57 -4.49 -7.37
C ILE A 46 0.73 -5.99 -7.16
N ASN A 47 -0.06 -6.77 -7.87
CA ASN A 47 0.00 -8.23 -7.87
C ASN A 47 1.18 -8.67 -8.74
N THR A 48 2.23 -9.20 -8.12
CA THR A 48 3.42 -9.73 -8.77
C THR A 48 4.09 -10.77 -7.87
N ASP A 49 4.80 -11.71 -8.46
CA ASP A 49 5.64 -12.67 -7.74
C ASP A 49 7.01 -12.08 -7.35
N ASN A 50 7.37 -10.92 -7.93
CA ASN A 50 8.62 -10.26 -7.61
C ASN A 50 8.62 -9.65 -6.20
N SER A 51 9.76 -9.74 -5.52
CA SER A 51 9.94 -9.16 -4.19
C SER A 51 10.16 -7.64 -4.19
N GLY A 52 10.27 -7.03 -5.37
CA GLY A 52 10.60 -5.63 -5.58
C GLY A 52 10.16 -5.16 -6.97
N LEU A 53 10.11 -3.85 -7.17
CA LEU A 53 9.93 -3.27 -8.51
C LEU A 53 11.28 -2.95 -9.13
N TYR A 54 11.37 -3.03 -10.45
CA TYR A 54 12.52 -2.51 -11.20
C TYR A 54 12.60 -0.98 -11.10
N SER A 55 11.46 -0.29 -11.22
CA SER A 55 11.40 1.15 -11.05
C SER A 55 9.99 1.64 -10.75
N SER A 56 9.90 2.82 -10.10
CA SER A 56 8.67 3.60 -9.98
C SER A 56 8.92 5.03 -10.43
N THR A 57 8.00 5.56 -11.23
CA THR A 57 8.04 6.95 -11.71
C THR A 57 6.73 7.65 -11.38
N VAL A 58 6.82 8.92 -11.00
CA VAL A 58 5.70 9.82 -10.78
C VAL A 58 5.87 11.01 -11.71
N GLU A 59 4.87 11.25 -12.53
CA GLU A 59 4.68 12.48 -13.29
C GLU A 59 3.54 13.28 -12.66
N ILE A 60 3.65 14.60 -12.65
CA ILE A 60 2.65 15.50 -12.08
C ILE A 60 1.96 16.31 -13.17
N SER A 61 0.70 16.67 -12.96
CA SER A 61 -0.04 17.54 -13.87
C SER A 61 -0.80 18.61 -13.09
N ASN A 62 -0.81 19.84 -13.61
CA ASN A 62 -1.65 20.94 -13.11
C ASN A 62 -2.95 21.11 -13.90
N ASP A 63 -3.07 20.48 -15.08
CA ASP A 63 -4.19 20.62 -16.02
C ASP A 63 -4.88 19.29 -16.36
N CYS A 64 -4.40 18.17 -15.80
CA CYS A 64 -4.82 16.79 -16.09
C CYS A 64 -4.63 16.35 -17.55
N GLU A 65 -4.02 17.18 -18.41
CA GLU A 65 -3.76 16.87 -19.82
C GLU A 65 -2.27 16.59 -20.06
N LYS A 66 -1.40 17.39 -19.44
CA LYS A 66 0.05 17.33 -19.59
C LYS A 66 0.69 16.88 -18.29
N TYR A 67 1.42 15.78 -18.38
CA TYR A 67 2.16 15.19 -17.28
C TYR A 67 3.64 15.48 -17.47
N ILE A 68 4.27 16.05 -16.45
CA ILE A 68 5.70 16.34 -16.44
C ILE A 68 6.40 15.43 -15.43
N PRO A 69 7.57 14.86 -15.76
CA PRO A 69 8.33 14.03 -14.83
C PRO A 69 8.61 14.76 -13.53
N PHE A 70 8.36 14.09 -12.41
CA PHE A 70 8.62 14.66 -11.08
C PHE A 70 9.63 13.82 -10.29
N LEU A 71 9.42 12.52 -10.22
CA LEU A 71 10.28 11.60 -9.49
C LEU A 71 10.42 10.31 -10.29
N SER A 72 11.63 9.76 -10.34
CA SER A 72 11.86 8.42 -10.86
C SER A 72 12.89 7.74 -9.98
N VAL A 73 12.53 6.56 -9.47
CA VAL A 73 13.36 5.77 -8.56
C VAL A 73 13.55 4.41 -9.20
N LYS A 74 14.82 4.02 -9.38
CA LYS A 74 15.20 2.66 -9.75
C LYS A 74 15.35 1.83 -8.48
N ASP A 75 14.84 0.59 -8.53
CA ASP A 75 14.81 -0.35 -7.41
C ASP A 75 14.21 0.26 -6.12
N PRO A 76 12.97 0.82 -6.17
CA PRO A 76 12.38 1.49 -5.02
C PRO A 76 12.15 0.53 -3.84
N ASP A 77 12.33 1.04 -2.63
CA ASP A 77 11.89 0.35 -1.42
C ASP A 77 10.36 0.19 -1.47
N VAL A 78 9.90 -1.06 -1.55
CA VAL A 78 8.48 -1.39 -1.64
C VAL A 78 8.05 -2.23 -0.45
N VAL A 79 6.83 -2.01 -0.01
CA VAL A 79 6.23 -2.78 1.08
C VAL A 79 5.70 -4.10 0.50
N LYS A 80 6.36 -5.20 0.87
CA LYS A 80 5.93 -6.54 0.48
C LYS A 80 4.69 -6.95 1.27
N THR A 81 3.73 -7.51 0.55
CA THR A 81 2.49 -8.05 1.11
C THR A 81 2.36 -9.53 0.82
N LYS A 82 1.30 -10.17 1.32
CA LYS A 82 1.12 -11.61 1.15
C LYS A 82 0.96 -12.00 -0.33
N ASN A 83 0.38 -11.08 -1.12
CA ASN A 83 -0.02 -11.32 -2.51
C ASN A 83 0.58 -10.30 -3.49
N GLY A 84 1.72 -9.67 -3.16
CA GLY A 84 2.40 -8.72 -4.05
C GLY A 84 3.05 -7.56 -3.31
N LEU A 85 2.87 -6.35 -3.84
CA LEU A 85 3.42 -5.10 -3.32
C LEU A 85 2.30 -4.08 -3.12
N CYS A 86 2.54 -3.12 -2.23
CA CYS A 86 1.61 -2.04 -1.96
C CYS A 86 2.26 -0.66 -2.13
N ALA A 87 1.58 0.22 -2.87
CA ALA A 87 1.90 1.64 -2.96
C ALA A 87 0.73 2.46 -2.42
N VAL A 88 1.04 3.52 -1.69
CA VAL A 88 0.05 4.41 -1.08
C VAL A 88 0.32 5.85 -1.44
N LEU A 89 -0.74 6.66 -1.48
CA LEU A 89 -0.65 8.09 -1.74
C LEU A 89 -1.24 8.87 -0.57
N PRO A 90 -0.40 9.40 0.34
CA PRO A 90 -0.84 10.35 1.36
C PRO A 90 -0.95 11.77 0.77
N ALA A 91 -2.05 12.46 1.07
CA ALA A 91 -2.29 13.83 0.62
C ALA A 91 -1.20 14.82 1.07
N SER A 92 -0.58 14.57 2.24
CA SER A 92 0.46 15.44 2.83
C SER A 92 1.77 15.47 2.05
N GLU A 93 2.02 14.47 1.20
CA GLU A 93 3.24 14.39 0.40
C GLU A 93 3.08 15.06 -0.98
N LEU A 94 1.86 15.50 -1.31
CA LEU A 94 1.56 16.13 -2.59
C LEU A 94 1.93 17.61 -2.60
N LYS A 95 2.52 18.03 -3.72
CA LYS A 95 2.64 19.45 -4.03
C LYS A 95 1.24 20.07 -4.20
N PRO A 96 1.03 21.33 -3.82
CA PRO A 96 -0.23 22.01 -4.03
C PRO A 96 -0.54 22.22 -5.52
N ASN A 97 -1.83 22.42 -5.85
CA ASN A 97 -2.36 22.80 -7.16
C ASN A 97 -2.11 21.80 -8.31
N LEU A 98 -1.77 20.56 -8.01
CA LEU A 98 -1.85 19.44 -8.95
C LEU A 98 -3.31 19.06 -9.22
N CYS A 99 -3.61 18.82 -10.49
CA CYS A 99 -4.84 18.25 -10.99
C CYS A 99 -4.77 16.72 -11.00
N GLY A 100 -3.61 16.14 -11.31
CA GLY A 100 -3.45 14.69 -11.39
C GLY A 100 -2.00 14.24 -11.30
N LEU A 101 -1.83 12.93 -11.15
CA LEU A 101 -0.55 12.21 -11.18
C LEU A 101 -0.61 11.13 -12.24
N ARG A 102 0.51 10.85 -12.91
CA ARG A 102 0.70 9.59 -13.60
C ARG A 102 1.77 8.82 -12.88
N VAL A 103 1.40 7.68 -12.33
CA VAL A 103 2.34 6.76 -11.71
C VAL A 103 2.63 5.63 -12.67
N THR A 104 3.90 5.31 -12.85
CA THR A 104 4.36 4.18 -13.66
C THR A 104 5.14 3.24 -12.77
N PHE A 105 4.72 1.99 -12.73
CA PHE A 105 5.45 0.92 -12.06
C PHE A 105 6.01 -0.03 -13.10
N CYS A 106 7.25 -0.46 -12.92
CA CYS A 106 7.89 -1.43 -13.79
C CYS A 106 8.32 -2.65 -12.98
N ASN A 107 7.90 -3.82 -13.42
CA ASN A 107 8.32 -5.10 -12.85
C ASN A 107 9.65 -5.58 -13.45
N SER A 108 9.93 -5.17 -14.69
CA SER A 108 11.21 -5.31 -15.37
C SER A 108 11.44 -4.15 -16.34
N GLU A 109 12.60 -4.07 -16.98
CA GLU A 109 12.91 -3.02 -17.97
C GLU A 109 11.88 -2.91 -19.12
N LYS A 110 11.19 -4.01 -19.44
CA LYS A 110 10.26 -4.08 -20.58
C LYS A 110 8.80 -4.16 -20.15
N GLU A 111 8.56 -4.21 -18.86
CA GLU A 111 7.26 -4.56 -18.31
C GLU A 111 6.83 -3.46 -17.34
N CYS A 112 6.24 -2.42 -17.92
CA CYS A 112 5.81 -1.23 -17.22
C CYS A 112 4.32 -0.99 -17.46
N GLN A 113 3.63 -0.55 -16.42
CA GLN A 113 2.23 -0.16 -16.48
C GLN A 113 2.06 1.20 -15.82
N SER A 114 1.19 2.03 -16.40
CA SER A 114 0.93 3.39 -15.94
C SER A 114 -0.51 3.54 -15.51
N LEU A 115 -0.73 4.33 -14.47
CA LEU A 115 -2.03 4.72 -13.95
C LEU A 115 -2.08 6.24 -13.84
N ASN A 116 -3.09 6.85 -14.45
CA ASN A 116 -3.44 8.24 -14.18
C ASN A 116 -4.34 8.28 -12.95
N ILE A 117 -4.08 9.24 -12.07
CA ILE A 117 -4.80 9.46 -10.81
C ILE A 117 -5.19 10.93 -10.77
N ASP A 118 -6.49 11.20 -10.89
CA ASP A 118 -7.03 12.55 -10.80
C ASP A 118 -7.19 12.93 -9.32
N LEU A 119 -6.79 14.14 -8.96
CA LEU A 119 -6.76 14.61 -7.57
C LEU A 119 -7.93 15.56 -7.33
N LYS A 120 -8.69 15.30 -6.26
CA LYS A 120 -9.77 16.19 -5.81
C LYS A 120 -9.30 16.99 -4.60
N ALA A 121 -9.39 18.31 -4.71
CA ALA A 121 -9.06 19.23 -3.62
C ALA A 121 -10.28 20.02 -3.14
N GLU A 122 -10.37 20.21 -1.83
CA GLU A 122 -11.36 21.07 -1.16
C GLU A 122 -10.61 22.06 -0.27
N SER A 123 -10.92 23.36 -0.40
CA SER A 123 -10.24 24.43 0.35
C SER A 123 -8.70 24.40 0.27
N GLY A 124 -8.15 23.98 -0.88
CA GLY A 124 -6.70 23.90 -1.11
C GLY A 124 -6.01 22.65 -0.55
N HIS A 125 -6.78 21.70 0.01
CA HIS A 125 -6.27 20.42 0.51
C HIS A 125 -6.80 19.26 -0.31
N TYR A 126 -5.96 18.28 -0.63
CA TYR A 126 -6.41 17.04 -1.28
C TYR A 126 -7.24 16.20 -0.32
N VAL A 127 -8.43 15.80 -0.79
CA VAL A 127 -9.40 15.03 0.01
C VAL A 127 -9.73 13.68 -0.60
N ALA A 128 -9.48 13.50 -1.89
CA ALA A 128 -9.72 12.24 -2.59
C ALA A 128 -8.87 12.16 -3.86
N ALA A 129 -8.79 10.95 -4.42
CA ALA A 129 -8.22 10.69 -5.73
C ALA A 129 -9.12 9.73 -6.53
N GLU A 130 -9.02 9.77 -7.85
CA GLU A 130 -9.73 8.87 -8.77
C GLU A 130 -8.75 8.22 -9.75
N PRO A 131 -8.56 6.89 -9.72
CA PRO A 131 -9.18 5.96 -8.77
C PRO A 131 -8.57 6.09 -7.37
N ALA A 132 -9.40 5.94 -6.33
CA ALA A 132 -8.93 5.86 -4.95
C ALA A 132 -8.28 4.49 -4.65
N TYR A 133 -8.71 3.44 -5.34
CA TYR A 133 -8.13 2.10 -5.25
C TYR A 133 -7.91 1.52 -6.64
N TYR A 134 -6.74 0.95 -6.88
CA TYR A 134 -6.44 0.28 -8.14
C TYR A 134 -5.65 -1.01 -7.93
N GLU A 135 -5.99 -2.06 -8.67
CA GLU A 135 -5.22 -3.29 -8.75
C GLU A 135 -4.52 -3.40 -10.10
N MET A 136 -3.20 -3.57 -10.06
CA MET A 136 -2.35 -3.79 -11.21
C MET A 136 -1.76 -5.20 -11.11
N THR A 137 -1.75 -5.95 -12.20
CA THR A 137 -1.17 -7.30 -12.23
C THR A 137 -0.06 -7.36 -13.26
N PHE A 138 1.11 -7.84 -12.83
CA PHE A 138 2.23 -8.15 -13.71
C PHE A 138 2.34 -9.68 -13.87
N PRO A 139 2.52 -10.21 -15.10
CA PRO A 139 2.82 -11.62 -15.34
C PRO A 139 4.13 -12.14 -14.71
#